data_AF-A0A1L9S815-F1
#
_entry.id   AF-A0A1L9S815-F1
#
_cell.length_a   1.000
_cell.length_b   1.000
_cell.length_c   1.000
_cell.angle_alpha   90.00
_cell.angle_beta   90.00
_cell.angle_gamma   90.00
#
_symmetry.space_group_name_H-M   'P 1'
#
loop_
_entity.id
_entity.type
_entity.pdbx_description
1 polymer ?
#
loop_
_entity_poly.entity_id
_entity_poly.type
_entity_poly.pdbx_seq_one_letter_code
_entity_poly.pdbx_strand_id
1 'polypeptide(L)'
;MKKWRKRQSPGYDAFDSLNINPSSLYKNFSVMSEYITTMGRIKHRSQTGLRPVNQRKIAKAIRRAVALGLMPSVHRHPEILAAEARNRMEF
;
A
#
# COMPACT_ATOMS: atom_id res chain seq x y z
N MET A 1 25.08 26.16 12.81
CA MET A 1 24.96 25.34 11.58
C MET A 1 24.02 24.15 11.84
N LYS A 2 22.93 24.04 11.08
CA LYS A 2 21.96 22.94 11.25
C LYS A 2 22.57 21.66 10.67
N LYS A 3 22.96 20.73 11.54
CA LYS A 3 23.58 19.44 11.16
C LYS A 3 22.62 18.68 10.25
N TRP A 4 23.11 18.12 9.14
CA TRP A 4 22.28 17.40 8.18
C TRP A 4 21.59 16.23 8.89
N ARG A 5 20.26 16.21 8.89
CA ARG A 5 19.49 15.19 9.60
C ARG A 5 19.71 13.84 8.90
N LYS A 6 20.37 12.89 9.56
CA LYS A 6 20.52 11.53 9.05
C LYS A 6 19.14 10.93 8.80
N ARG A 7 18.88 10.42 7.60
CA ARG A 7 17.63 9.72 7.27
C ARG A 7 17.62 8.40 8.02
N GLN A 8 16.76 8.27 9.02
CA GLN A 8 16.48 6.99 9.67
C GLN A 8 15.44 6.23 8.85
N SER A 9 15.76 5.00 8.46
CA SER A 9 14.76 4.04 7.97
C SER A 9 14.23 3.27 9.17
N PRO A 10 12.94 2.89 9.20
CA PRO A 10 12.45 1.90 10.15
C PRO A 10 13.31 0.65 10.09
N GLY A 11 13.68 0.11 11.24
CA GLY A 11 14.48 -1.12 11.34
C GLY A 11 13.68 -2.36 10.94
N TYR A 12 12.39 -2.36 11.26
CA TYR A 12 11.40 -3.38 10.91
C TYR A 12 10.20 -2.72 10.24
N ASP A 13 9.53 -3.45 9.34
CA ASP A 13 8.25 -3.05 8.77
C ASP A 13 7.19 -4.14 8.95
N ALA A 14 5.94 -3.81 8.61
CA ALA A 14 4.80 -4.71 8.79
C ALA A 14 4.97 -6.06 8.06
N PHE A 15 5.61 -6.06 6.88
CA PHE A 15 5.83 -7.29 6.12
C PHE A 15 6.93 -8.16 6.72
N ASP A 16 7.98 -7.54 7.24
CA ASP A 16 9.03 -8.24 7.97
C ASP A 16 8.46 -8.85 9.28
N SER A 17 7.64 -8.10 10.02
CA SER A 17 7.00 -8.59 11.26
C SER A 17 6.04 -9.76 11.03
N LEU A 18 5.29 -9.72 9.93
CA LEU A 18 4.34 -10.78 9.57
C LEU A 18 5.00 -11.93 8.80
N ASN A 19 6.28 -11.80 8.43
CA ASN A 19 7.02 -12.73 7.58
C ASN A 19 6.30 -13.05 6.26
N ILE A 20 5.70 -12.03 5.63
CA ILE A 20 4.94 -12.17 4.37
C ILE A 20 5.70 -11.48 3.23
N ASN A 21 5.78 -12.14 2.07
CA ASN A 21 6.34 -11.52 0.88
C ASN A 21 5.33 -10.53 0.25
N PRO A 22 5.63 -9.23 0.13
CA PRO A 22 4.69 -8.26 -0.46
C PRO A 22 4.33 -8.57 -1.92
N SER A 23 5.21 -9.25 -2.66
CA SER A 23 5.03 -9.52 -4.09
C SER A 23 4.03 -10.63 -4.41
N SER A 24 3.71 -11.50 -3.45
CA SER A 24 2.71 -12.57 -3.62
C SER A 24 1.28 -12.06 -3.39
N LEU A 25 1.12 -10.92 -2.71
CA LEU A 25 -0.17 -10.38 -2.30
C LEU A 25 -0.95 -9.64 -3.40
N TYR A 26 -0.48 -9.67 -4.67
CA TYR A 26 -1.09 -8.93 -5.77
C TYR A 26 -2.57 -9.30 -6.04
N LYS A 27 -3.03 -10.46 -5.57
CA LYS A 27 -4.44 -10.90 -5.67
C LYS A 27 -5.31 -10.35 -4.54
N ASN A 28 -4.71 -9.91 -3.43
CA ASN A 28 -5.43 -9.41 -2.27
C ASN A 28 -5.65 -7.89 -2.42
N PHE A 29 -6.78 -7.52 -3.02
CA PHE A 29 -7.14 -6.11 -3.23
C PHE A 29 -7.27 -5.33 -1.92
N SER A 30 -7.64 -5.98 -0.80
CA SER A 30 -7.73 -5.36 0.52
C SER A 30 -6.36 -4.84 0.96
N VAL A 31 -5.34 -5.70 0.96
CA VAL A 31 -3.99 -5.29 1.37
C VAL A 31 -3.39 -4.28 0.39
N MET A 32 -3.54 -4.50 -0.93
CA MET A 32 -3.00 -3.57 -1.92
C MET A 32 -3.63 -2.17 -1.81
N SER A 33 -4.93 -2.09 -1.48
CA SER A 33 -5.65 -0.82 -1.37
C SER A 33 -5.11 0.11 -0.27
N GLU A 34 -4.51 -0.47 0.77
CA GLU A 34 -3.96 0.28 1.89
C GLU A 34 -2.72 1.09 1.49
N TYR A 35 -1.98 0.60 0.49
CA TYR A 35 -0.75 1.22 -0.02
C TYR A 35 -0.97 2.13 -1.24
N ILE A 36 -2.23 2.37 -1.62
CA ILE A 36 -2.60 3.35 -2.65
C ILE A 36 -3.40 4.50 -2.05
N THR A 37 -3.32 5.65 -2.71
CA THR A 37 -4.14 6.83 -2.42
C THR A 37 -5.56 6.62 -2.92
N THR A 38 -6.48 7.49 -2.50
CA THR A 38 -7.86 7.52 -3.03
C THR A 38 -7.91 7.64 -4.55
N MET A 39 -6.91 8.29 -5.15
CA MET A 39 -6.75 8.47 -6.60
C MET A 39 -5.96 7.33 -7.29
N GLY A 40 -5.77 6.18 -6.63
CA GLY A 40 -5.09 5.01 -7.21
C GLY A 40 -3.55 5.12 -7.33
N ARG A 41 -2.95 6.24 -6.92
CA ARG A 41 -1.47 6.40 -6.92
C ARG A 41 -0.84 5.65 -5.75
N ILE A 42 0.30 5.00 -5.96
CA ILE A 42 1.06 4.32 -4.88
C ILE A 42 1.54 5.35 -3.86
N LYS A 43 1.26 5.12 -2.57
CA LYS A 43 1.67 6.00 -1.47
C LYS A 43 3.20 6.09 -1.38
N HIS A 44 3.71 7.27 -1.03
CA HIS A 44 5.15 7.46 -0.83
C HIS A 44 5.61 6.74 0.44
N ARG A 45 6.91 6.38 0.52
CA ARG A 45 7.46 5.63 1.67
C ARG A 45 7.23 6.32 3.03
N SER A 46 7.11 7.64 3.04
CA SER A 46 6.83 8.40 4.27
C SER A 46 5.43 8.17 4.82
N GLN A 47 4.50 7.73 3.97
CA GLN A 47 3.12 7.40 4.34
C GLN A 47 2.96 5.90 4.64
N THR A 48 3.72 5.04 3.95
CA THR A 48 3.62 3.58 4.13
C THR A 48 4.45 3.04 5.29
N GLY A 49 5.51 3.75 5.69
CA GLY A 49 6.40 3.31 6.77
C GLY A 49 7.21 2.06 6.43
N LEU A 50 7.21 1.60 5.18
CA LEU A 50 7.90 0.38 4.77
C LEU A 50 9.39 0.62 4.56
N ARG A 51 10.19 -0.45 4.71
CA ARG A 51 11.58 -0.43 4.30
C ARG A 51 11.69 -0.27 2.79
N PRO A 52 12.76 0.34 2.26
CA PRO A 52 12.91 0.59 0.83
C PRO A 52 12.78 -0.68 -0.03
N VAL A 53 13.23 -1.83 0.49
CA VAL A 53 13.13 -3.13 -0.20
C VAL A 53 11.67 -3.56 -0.34
N ASN A 54 10.92 -3.57 0.75
CA ASN A 54 9.52 -3.99 0.75
C ASN A 54 8.62 -2.97 0.04
N GLN A 55 8.93 -1.66 0.12
CA GLN A 55 8.27 -0.62 -0.68
C GLN A 55 8.38 -0.88 -2.19
N ARG A 56 9.54 -1.36 -2.69
CA ARG A 56 9.68 -1.72 -4.11
C ARG A 56 8.89 -2.98 -4.46
N LYS A 57 8.87 -3.98 -3.57
CA LYS A 57 8.12 -5.23 -3.77
C LYS A 57 6.62 -4.98 -3.82
N ILE A 58 6.07 -4.21 -2.87
CA ILE A 58 4.64 -3.85 -2.86
C ILE A 58 4.27 -3.02 -4.08
N ALA A 59 5.12 -2.06 -4.48
CA ALA A 59 4.87 -1.26 -5.68
C ALA A 59 4.84 -2.11 -6.95
N LYS A 60 5.69 -3.15 -7.04
CA LYS A 60 5.66 -4.12 -8.15
C LYS A 60 4.39 -4.99 -8.10
N ALA A 61 3.94 -5.39 -6.91
CA ALA A 61 2.71 -6.14 -6.72
C ALA A 61 1.47 -5.35 -7.17
N ILE A 62 1.37 -4.08 -6.77
CA ILE A 62 0.27 -3.18 -7.17
C ILE A 62 0.27 -2.97 -8.68
N ARG A 63 1.42 -2.66 -9.28
CA ARG A 63 1.51 -2.52 -10.75
C ARG A 63 1.11 -3.79 -11.49
N ARG A 64 1.46 -4.96 -10.95
CA ARG A 64 1.01 -6.26 -11.49
C ARG A 64 -0.51 -6.42 -11.37
N ALA A 65 -1.10 -6.12 -10.21
CA ALA A 65 -2.54 -6.23 -10.00
C ALA A 65 -3.32 -5.35 -10.97
N VAL A 66 -2.87 -4.10 -11.18
CA VAL A 66 -3.45 -3.17 -12.15
C VAL A 66 -3.28 -3.68 -13.58
N ALA A 67 -2.08 -4.15 -13.97
CA ALA A 67 -1.83 -4.68 -15.32
C ALA A 67 -2.65 -5.93 -15.65
N LEU A 68 -2.97 -6.76 -14.64
CA LEU A 68 -3.83 -7.93 -14.78
C LEU A 68 -5.33 -7.60 -14.74
N GLY A 69 -5.72 -6.34 -14.52
CA GLY A 69 -7.13 -5.94 -14.40
C GLY A 69 -7.80 -6.31 -13.08
N LEU A 70 -7.03 -6.71 -12.05
CA LEU A 70 -7.55 -7.06 -10.73
C LEU A 70 -7.86 -5.84 -9.86
N MET A 71 -7.26 -4.69 -10.17
CA MET A 71 -7.44 -3.45 -9.41
C MET A 71 -7.57 -2.23 -10.32
N PRO A 72 -8.40 -1.25 -9.95
CA PRO A 72 -8.48 0.02 -10.69
C PRO A 72 -7.19 0.85 -10.54
N SER A 73 -6.88 1.65 -11.55
CA SER A 73 -5.68 2.51 -11.60
C SER A 73 -5.91 3.93 -11.06
N VAL A 74 -7.16 4.41 -11.08
CA VAL A 74 -7.52 5.81 -10.77
C VAL A 74 -8.31 5.98 -9.48
N HIS A 75 -8.80 4.89 -8.90
CA HIS A 75 -9.52 4.89 -7.64
C HIS A 75 -9.24 3.59 -6.85
N ARG A 76 -9.72 3.53 -5.61
CA ARG A 76 -9.65 2.29 -4.80
C ARG A 76 -10.63 1.24 -5.31
N HIS A 77 -10.41 -0.02 -4.91
CA HIS A 77 -11.26 -1.13 -5.33
C HIS A 77 -12.74 -0.90 -4.94
N PRO A 78 -13.72 -1.18 -5.82
CA PRO A 78 -15.13 -0.87 -5.58
C PRO A 78 -15.69 -1.51 -4.31
N GLU A 79 -15.34 -2.77 -4.02
CA GLU A 79 -15.77 -3.45 -2.78
C GLU A 79 -15.36 -2.72 -1.51
N ILE A 80 -14.22 -2.02 -1.53
CA ILE A 80 -13.75 -1.25 -0.37
C ILE A 80 -14.54 0.04 -0.23
N LEU A 81 -14.84 0.70 -1.35
CA LEU A 81 -15.69 1.89 -1.34
C LEU A 81 -17.11 1.55 -0.87
N ALA A 82 -17.65 0.40 -1.31
CA ALA A 82 -18.95 -0.09 -0.87
C ALA A 82 -18.96 -0.45 0.62
N ALA A 83 -17.90 -1.08 1.13
CA ALA A 83 -17.76 -1.37 2.56
C ALA A 83 -17.67 -0.08 3.40
N GLU A 84 -16.91 0.92 2.94
CA GLU A 84 -16.82 2.22 3.62
C GLU A 84 -18.14 2.99 3.60
N ALA A 85 -18.89 2.92 2.50
CA ALA A 85 -20.22 3.53 2.41
C ALA A 85 -21.21 2.88 3.38
N ARG A 86 -21.20 1.54 3.48
CA ARG A 86 -21.99 0.80 4.46
C ARG A 86 -21.64 1.20 5.88
N ASN A 87 -20.36 1.20 6.23
CA ASN A 87 -19.88 1.59 7.56
C ASN A 87 -20.26 3.04 7.93
N ARG A 88 -20.46 3.94 6.96
CA ARG A 88 -20.89 5.31 7.21
C ARG A 88 -22.39 5.44 7.49
N MET A 89 -23.22 4.52 6.97
CA MET A 89 -24.68 4.55 7.14
C MET A 89 -25.16 3.87 8.43
N GLU A 90 -24.31 3.06 9.07
CA GLU A 90 -24.63 2.34 10.30
C GLU A 90 -24.36 3.15 11.60
N PHE A 91 -23.89 4.40 11.47
CA PHE A 91 -23.75 5.38 12.56
C PHE A 91 -24.61 6.61 12.28
#